data_AF-A7F4Y9-F1
#
_entry.id   AF-A7F4Y9-F1
#
_cell.length_a   1.000
_cell.length_b   1.000
_cell.length_c   1.000
_cell.angle_alpha   90.00
_cell.angle_beta   90.00
_cell.angle_gamma   90.00
#
_symmetry.space_group_name_H-M   'P 1'
#
loop_
_entity.id
_entity.type
_entity.pdbx_description
1 polymer ?
#
loop_
_entity_poly.entity_id
_entity_poly.type
_entity_poly.pdbx_seq_one_letter_code
_entity_poly.pdbx_strand_id
1 'polypeptide(L)'
;MLDEEEEVVFIEELDMAWKDECLVLKRKLEGWRDALGDLGRFEQESTVANVVGGIRALVSGMLLELETMAQIESYAMTLEQECIQSVNGGLEHDDDTSVAGAVWRFM
;
A
#
# COMPACT_ATOMS: atom_id res chain seq x y z
N MET A 1 16.81 -27.95 -17.30
CA MET A 1 17.20 -26.77 -16.50
C MET A 1 16.08 -25.78 -16.59
N LEU A 2 15.16 -25.83 -15.62
CA LEU A 2 14.30 -24.75 -15.14
C LEU A 2 13.78 -25.25 -13.78
N ASP A 3 14.68 -25.31 -12.80
CA ASP A 3 14.27 -25.33 -11.39
C ASP A 3 14.30 -23.87 -10.96
N GLU A 4 13.24 -23.15 -11.31
CA GLU A 4 12.89 -21.89 -10.66
C GLU A 4 11.78 -22.25 -9.69
N GLU A 5 12.17 -22.70 -8.49
CA GLU A 5 11.29 -22.57 -7.33
C GLU A 5 11.07 -21.06 -7.17
N GLU A 6 10.00 -20.56 -7.78
CA GLU A 6 9.54 -19.18 -7.60
C GLU A 6 9.27 -19.01 -6.11
N GLU A 7 10.21 -18.36 -5.41
CA GLU A 7 10.12 -18.10 -3.99
C GLU A 7 8.84 -17.29 -3.76
N VAL A 8 7.79 -17.95 -3.25
CA VAL A 8 6.52 -17.30 -2.94
C VAL A 8 6.76 -16.40 -1.73
N VAL A 9 7.11 -15.14 -2.01
CA VAL A 9 7.27 -14.10 -1.00
C VAL A 9 5.88 -13.56 -0.66
N PHE A 10 5.39 -13.86 0.53
CA PHE A 10 4.18 -13.26 1.09
C PHE A 10 4.40 -11.76 1.34
N ILE A 11 3.38 -10.95 1.09
CA ILE A 11 3.45 -9.52 1.33
C ILE A 11 3.10 -9.30 2.80
N GLU A 12 4.07 -8.89 3.60
CA GLU A 12 3.78 -8.52 4.98
C GLU A 12 2.95 -7.22 5.04
N GLU A 13 2.06 -7.12 6.02
CA GLU A 13 1.33 -5.88 6.27
C GLU A 13 2.31 -4.73 6.53
N LEU A 14 2.07 -3.57 5.93
CA LEU A 14 2.89 -2.38 6.16
C LEU A 14 2.88 -1.99 7.64
N ASP A 15 4.06 -1.63 8.15
CA ASP A 15 4.26 -1.25 9.54
C ASP A 15 3.26 -0.17 9.99
N MET A 16 2.61 -0.41 11.12
CA MET A 16 1.62 0.50 11.68
C MET A 16 2.23 1.87 12.02
N ALA A 17 3.49 1.93 12.43
CA ALA A 17 4.15 3.21 12.69
C ALA A 17 4.32 4.01 11.39
N TRP A 18 4.64 3.36 10.27
CA TRP A 18 4.69 4.01 8.96
C TRP A 18 3.31 4.52 8.51
N LYS A 19 2.24 3.75 8.73
CA LYS A 19 0.86 4.21 8.46
C LYS A 19 0.51 5.46 9.28
N ASP A 20 0.91 5.49 10.55
CA ASP A 20 0.74 6.67 11.42
C ASP A 20 1.53 7.88 10.90
N GLU A 21 2.76 7.69 10.41
CA GLU A 21 3.55 8.74 9.77
C GLU A 21 2.85 9.31 8.53
N CYS A 22 2.30 8.45 7.67
CA CYS A 22 1.50 8.86 6.52
C CYS A 22 0.27 9.66 6.93
N LEU A 23 -0.43 9.28 8.01
CA LEU A 23 -1.57 10.03 8.55
C LEU A 23 -1.16 11.41 9.07
N VAL A 24 -0.03 11.49 9.79
CA VAL A 24 0.51 12.76 10.27
C VAL A 24 0.90 13.66 9.10
N LEU A 25 1.54 13.11 8.07
CA LEU A 25 1.92 13.86 6.88
C LEU A 25 0.69 14.37 6.12
N LYS A 26 -0.33 13.51 5.93
CA LYS A 26 -1.61 13.90 5.30
C LYS A 26 -2.25 15.09 6.00
N ARG A 27 -2.38 15.04 7.33
CA ARG A 27 -2.96 16.15 8.12
C ARG A 27 -2.18 17.46 7.97
N LYS A 28 -0.85 17.38 7.92
CA LYS A 28 0.00 18.57 7.69
C LYS A 28 -0.23 19.16 6.30
N LEU A 29 -0.27 18.32 5.27
CA LEU A 29 -0.51 18.73 3.90
C LEU A 29 -1.91 19.32 3.71
N GLU A 30 -2.94 18.76 4.35
CA GLU A 30 -4.29 19.32 4.37
C GLU A 30 -4.30 20.70 5.02
N GLY A 31 -3.64 20.87 6.18
CA GLY A 31 -3.49 22.17 6.83
C GLY A 31 -2.77 23.20 5.94
N TRP A 32 -1.73 22.78 5.21
CA TRP A 32 -1.05 23.66 4.25
C TRP A 32 -1.93 24.00 3.05
N ARG A 33 -2.68 23.04 2.51
CA ARG A 33 -3.62 23.27 1.42
C ARG A 33 -4.66 24.32 1.82
N ASP A 34 -5.20 24.20 3.02
CA ASP A 34 -6.22 25.10 3.54
C ASP A 34 -5.63 26.52 3.74
N ALA A 35 -4.45 26.62 4.38
CA ALA A 35 -3.75 27.90 4.54
C ALA A 35 -3.36 28.55 3.20
N LEU A 36 -2.97 27.75 2.20
CA LEU A 36 -2.72 28.23 0.84
C LEU A 36 -4.02 28.64 0.13
N GLY A 37 -5.16 28.05 0.49
CA GLY A 37 -6.49 28.43 0.02
C GLY A 37 -6.90 29.81 0.54
N ASP A 38 -6.61 30.11 1.80
CA ASP A 38 -6.91 31.39 2.45
C ASP A 38 -6.21 32.59 1.79
N LEU A 39 -5.08 32.36 1.12
CA LEU A 39 -4.39 33.39 0.33
C LEU A 39 -5.18 33.83 -0.91
N GLY A 40 -6.23 33.09 -1.30
CA GLY A 40 -7.05 33.40 -2.46
C GLY A 40 -6.34 33.21 -3.80
N ARG A 41 -7.01 33.60 -4.89
CA ARG A 41 -6.40 33.54 -6.24
C ARG A 41 -5.71 34.85 -6.55
N PHE A 42 -4.48 34.76 -7.04
CA PHE A 42 -3.79 35.91 -7.59
C PHE A 42 -4.22 36.08 -9.05
N GLU A 43 -4.83 37.22 -9.38
CA GLU A 43 -5.27 37.53 -10.75
C GLU A 43 -4.13 38.07 -11.62
N GLN A 44 -3.08 38.61 -11.01
CA GLN A 44 -1.90 39.11 -11.70
C GLN A 44 -0.74 38.12 -11.64
N GLU A 45 -0.12 37.91 -12.78
CA GLU A 45 1.14 37.19 -12.88
C GLU A 45 2.23 37.96 -12.13
N SER A 46 2.73 37.33 -11.06
CA SER A 46 3.82 37.85 -10.25
C SER A 46 4.67 36.67 -9.80
N THR A 47 5.91 36.93 -9.40
CA THR A 47 6.80 35.90 -8.84
C THR A 47 6.15 35.20 -7.65
N VAL A 48 5.44 35.93 -6.80
CA VAL A 48 4.69 35.37 -5.66
C VAL A 48 3.55 34.47 -6.15
N ALA A 49 2.77 34.92 -7.14
CA ALA A 49 1.68 34.12 -7.71
C ALA A 49 2.19 32.77 -8.26
N ASN A 50 3.33 32.79 -8.97
CA ASN A 50 3.95 31.59 -9.53
C ASN A 50 4.47 30.65 -8.43
N VAL A 51 5.14 31.19 -7.41
CA VAL A 51 5.65 30.39 -6.30
C VAL A 51 4.50 29.76 -5.51
N VAL A 52 3.46 30.53 -5.15
CA VAL A 52 2.30 30.00 -4.43
C VAL A 52 1.55 28.97 -5.29
N GLY A 53 1.43 29.21 -6.60
CA GLY A 53 0.88 28.24 -7.55
C GLY A 53 1.66 26.92 -7.55
N GLY A 54 2.99 27.00 -7.60
CA GLY A 54 3.87 25.84 -7.53
C GLY A 54 3.74 25.07 -6.21
N ILE A 55 3.69 25.78 -5.08
CA ILE A 55 3.50 25.15 -3.76
C ILE A 55 2.13 24.46 -3.68
N ARG A 56 1.06 25.10 -4.18
CA ARG A 56 -0.28 24.47 -4.24
C ARG A 56 -0.26 23.19 -5.05
N ALA A 57 0.38 23.21 -6.21
CA ALA A 57 0.53 22.03 -7.06
C ALA A 57 1.31 20.92 -6.34
N LEU A 58 2.41 21.26 -5.67
CA LEU A 58 3.22 20.30 -4.91
C LEU A 58 2.43 19.66 -3.76
N VAL A 59 1.76 20.46 -2.92
CA VAL A 59 0.94 19.94 -1.82
C VAL A 59 -0.19 19.04 -2.33
N SER A 60 -0.83 19.43 -3.44
CA SER A 60 -1.89 18.63 -4.05
C SER A 60 -1.36 17.31 -4.61
N GLY A 61 -0.17 17.34 -5.23
CA GLY A 61 0.53 16.15 -5.71
C GLY A 61 0.88 15.19 -4.58
N MET A 62 1.45 15.68 -3.49
CA MET A 62 1.80 14.84 -2.34
C MET A 62 0.57 14.21 -1.67
N LEU A 63 -0.58 14.92 -1.62
CA LEU A 63 -1.83 14.35 -1.13
C LEU A 63 -2.34 13.22 -2.05
N LEU A 64 -2.25 13.41 -3.36
CA LEU A 64 -2.61 12.39 -4.35
C LEU A 64 -1.68 11.16 -4.26
N GLU A 65 -0.38 11.37 -4.05
CA GLU A 65 0.59 10.30 -3.86
C GLU A 65 0.27 9.46 -2.62
N LEU A 66 -0.05 10.10 -1.48
CA LEU A 66 -0.45 9.38 -0.27
C LEU A 66 -1.72 8.55 -0.47
N GLU A 67 -2.70 9.08 -1.20
CA GLU A 67 -3.91 8.33 -1.54
C GLU A 67 -3.60 7.15 -2.47
N THR A 68 -2.76 7.36 -3.47
CA THR A 68 -2.30 6.31 -4.40
C THR A 68 -1.55 5.21 -3.65
N MET A 69 -0.70 5.55 -2.70
CA MET A 69 0.03 4.58 -1.88
C MET A 69 -0.92 3.69 -1.06
N ALA A 70 -1.96 4.28 -0.46
CA ALA A 70 -2.98 3.52 0.28
C ALA A 70 -3.79 2.59 -0.64
N GLN A 71 -4.06 3.01 -1.88
CA GLN A 71 -4.72 2.16 -2.88
C GLN A 71 -3.84 0.99 -3.31
N ILE A 72 -2.54 1.23 -3.53
CA ILE A 72 -1.57 0.18 -3.86
C ILE A 72 -1.49 -0.86 -2.75
N GLU A 73 -1.40 -0.42 -1.49
CA GLU A 73 -1.41 -1.34 -0.34
C GLU A 73 -2.69 -2.20 -0.34
N SER A 74 -3.86 -1.57 -0.44
CA SER A 74 -5.13 -2.30 -0.44
C SER A 74 -5.22 -3.31 -1.59
N TYR A 75 -4.72 -2.95 -2.77
CA TYR A 75 -4.68 -3.85 -3.92
C TYR A 75 -3.73 -5.03 -3.69
N ALA A 76 -2.52 -4.77 -3.16
CA ALA A 76 -1.54 -5.79 -2.83
C ALA A 76 -2.09 -6.80 -1.82
N MET A 77 -2.72 -6.33 -0.74
CA MET A 77 -3.35 -7.18 0.28
C MET A 77 -4.51 -8.01 -0.28
N THR A 78 -5.32 -7.44 -1.19
CA THR A 78 -6.42 -8.16 -1.82
C THR A 78 -5.90 -9.27 -2.74
N LEU A 79 -4.91 -8.95 -3.57
CA LEU A 79 -4.28 -9.92 -4.47
C LEU A 79 -3.63 -11.07 -3.70
N GLU A 80 -2.97 -10.78 -2.58
CA GLU A 80 -2.42 -11.79 -1.70
C GLU A 80 -3.51 -12.69 -1.12
N GLN A 81 -4.61 -12.11 -0.62
CA GLN A 81 -5.72 -12.88 -0.08
C GLN A 81 -6.34 -13.81 -1.13
N GLU A 82 -6.51 -13.34 -2.36
CA GLU A 82 -6.99 -14.15 -3.50
C GLU A 82 -6.00 -15.27 -3.85
N CYS A 83 -4.69 -14.97 -3.86
CA CYS A 83 -3.64 -15.97 -4.06
C CYS A 83 -3.72 -17.07 -3.00
N ILE A 84 -3.75 -16.71 -1.72
CA ILE A 84 -3.88 -17.65 -0.58
C ILE A 84 -5.13 -18.53 -0.76
N GLN A 85 -6.28 -17.94 -1.10
CA GLN A 85 -7.52 -18.69 -1.32
C GLN A 85 -7.41 -19.67 -2.50
N SER A 86 -6.82 -19.26 -3.61
CA SER A 86 -6.64 -20.12 -4.78
C SER A 86 -5.67 -21.28 -4.52
N VAL A 87 -4.58 -21.04 -3.79
CA VAL A 87 -3.63 -22.07 -3.39
C VAL A 87 -4.28 -23.06 -2.42
N ASN A 88 -5.00 -22.57 -1.41
CA ASN A 88 -5.72 -23.42 -0.47
C ASN A 88 -6.82 -24.24 -1.15
N GLY A 89 -7.58 -23.64 -2.08
CA GLY A 89 -8.61 -24.33 -2.85
C GLY A 89 -8.05 -25.38 -3.83
N GLY A 90 -6.81 -25.21 -4.29
CA GLY A 90 -6.08 -26.23 -5.06
C GLY A 90 -5.58 -27.42 -4.22
N LEU A 91 -5.36 -27.21 -2.91
CA LEU A 91 -4.96 -28.25 -1.96
C LEU A 91 -6.14 -29.09 -1.45
N GLU A 92 -7.38 -28.61 -1.58
CA GLU A 92 -8.60 -29.34 -1.20
C GLU A 92 -9.07 -30.36 -2.27
N HIS A 93 -8.42 -30.43 -3.44
CA HIS A 93 -8.78 -31.36 -4.53
C HIS A 93 -7.82 -32.56 -4.71
N ASP A 94 -6.93 -32.81 -3.75
CA ASP A 94 -6.19 -34.08 -3.67
C ASP A 94 -6.65 -34.88 -2.44
N ASP A 95 -7.92 -35.30 -2.47
CA ASP A 95 -8.45 -36.37 -1.62
C ASP A 95 -7.89 -37.73 -2.07
N ASP A 96 -6.57 -37.87 -1.97
CA ASP A 96 -5.86 -39.15 -1.98
C ASP A 96 -4.46 -39.04 -1.31
N THR A 97 -4.25 -38.07 -0.41
CA THR A 97 -3.07 -38.10 0.45
C THR A 97 -3.25 -39.16 1.54
N SER A 98 -2.64 -40.32 1.31
CA SER A 98 -2.51 -41.42 2.26
C SER A 98 -2.23 -40.91 3.67
N VAL A 99 -3.07 -41.31 4.63
CA VAL A 99 -2.90 -41.09 6.07
C VAL A 99 -1.45 -41.34 6.46
N ALA A 100 -0.69 -40.26 6.68
CA ALA A 100 0.65 -40.32 7.24
C ALA A 100 0.52 -40.86 8.67
N GLY A 101 0.71 -42.18 8.81
CA GLY A 101 0.71 -42.85 10.10
C GLY A 101 1.73 -42.21 11.01
N ALA A 102 1.25 -41.58 12.08
CA ALA A 102 2.08 -41.18 13.20
C ALA A 102 2.71 -42.46 13.80
N VAL A 103 3.96 -42.72 13.46
CA VAL A 103 4.80 -43.72 14.12
C VAL A 103 5.89 -42.98 14.89
N TRP A 104 5.50 -42.42 16.05
CA TRP A 104 6.47 -42.09 17.09
C TRP A 104 6.83 -43.39 17.80
N ARG A 105 7.88 -44.08 17.36
CA ARG A 105 8.50 -45.11 18.18
C ARG A 105 9.55 -44.45 19.07
N PHE A 106 9.24 -44.41 20.36
CA PHE A 106 10.26 -44.37 21.39
C PHE A 106 10.99 -45.72 21.40
N MET A 107 12.30 -45.70 21.10
CA MET A 107 13.31 -46.50 21.80
C MET A 107 14.70 -45.94 21.56
#